data_AF-A0A1G9BA87-F1
#
_entry.id   AF-A0A1G9BA87-F1
#
_cell.length_a   1.000
_cell.length_b   1.000
_cell.length_c   1.000
_cell.angle_alpha   90.00
_cell.angle_beta   90.00
_cell.angle_gamma   90.00
#
_symmetry.space_group_name_H-M   'P 1'
#
loop_
_entity.id
_entity.type
_entity.pdbx_description
1 polymer ?
#
loop_
_entity_poly.entity_id
_entity_poly.type
_entity_poly.pdbx_seq_one_letter_code
_entity_poly.pdbx_strand_id
1 'polypeptide(L)'
;MATTISKAAKIRNRIQEVIESKAKPPFVYRPTHAWFEKIGVGKQKFGRMLRNEEQPDLVQLELIARELGCSIDDLIVKPKRSSDSQPELFQ
;
A
#
# COMPACT_ATOMS: atom_id res chain seq x y z
N MET A 1 -7.91 15.05 20.57
CA MET A 1 -6.60 14.38 20.74
C MET A 1 -6.18 13.80 19.41
N ALA A 2 -5.07 14.25 18.82
CA ALA A 2 -4.55 13.69 17.57
C ALA A 2 -3.63 12.51 17.90
N THR A 3 -4.04 11.29 17.59
CA THR A 3 -3.21 10.08 17.70
C THR A 3 -2.16 10.08 16.60
N THR A 4 -0.91 10.28 16.94
CA THR A 4 0.22 10.24 16.01
C THR A 4 0.41 8.80 15.51
N ILE A 5 -0.06 8.49 14.31
CA ILE A 5 0.11 7.16 13.70
C ILE A 5 1.60 6.94 13.36
N SER A 6 2.16 5.80 13.78
CA SER A 6 3.56 5.43 13.51
C SER A 6 3.84 5.25 12.02
N LYS A 7 5.09 5.46 11.59
CA LYS A 7 5.50 5.33 10.18
C LYS A 7 5.16 3.95 9.59
N ALA A 8 5.38 2.89 10.35
CA ALA A 8 5.04 1.52 9.95
C ALA A 8 3.54 1.33 9.70
N ALA A 9 2.69 1.87 10.59
CA ALA A 9 1.24 1.79 10.43
C ALA A 9 0.73 2.56 9.19
N LYS A 10 1.39 3.68 8.84
CA LYS A 10 1.08 4.42 7.59
C LYS A 10 1.41 3.58 6.35
N ILE A 11 2.60 2.98 6.31
CA ILE A 11 3.04 2.13 5.19
C ILE A 11 2.09 0.94 5.02
N ARG A 12 1.74 0.25 6.12
CA ARG A 12 0.78 -0.85 6.11
C ARG A 12 -0.57 -0.42 5.52
N ASN A 13 -1.17 0.64 6.07
CA ASN A 13 -2.46 1.12 5.60
C ASN A 13 -2.41 1.42 4.10
N ARG A 14 -1.28 1.95 3.64
CA ARG A 14 -1.12 2.31 2.25
C ARG A 14 -0.99 1.10 1.32
N ILE A 15 -0.25 0.07 1.74
CA ILE A 15 -0.19 -1.21 1.03
C ILE A 15 -1.61 -1.80 0.93
N GLN A 16 -2.39 -1.77 2.02
CA GLN A 16 -3.78 -2.25 2.03
C GLN A 16 -4.68 -1.43 1.09
N GLU A 17 -4.63 -0.10 1.15
CA GLU A 17 -5.40 0.78 0.26
C GLU A 17 -5.10 0.53 -1.21
N VAL A 18 -3.82 0.35 -1.58
CA VAL A 18 -3.44 0.06 -2.97
C VAL A 18 -3.97 -1.30 -3.40
N ILE A 19 -3.85 -2.32 -2.54
CA ILE A 19 -4.41 -3.65 -2.78
C ILE A 19 -5.92 -3.58 -2.99
N GLU A 20 -6.63 -2.88 -2.12
CA GLU A 20 -8.08 -2.70 -2.19
C GLU A 20 -8.50 -1.92 -3.44
N SER A 21 -7.75 -0.88 -3.83
CA SER A 21 -8.04 -0.10 -5.04
C SER A 21 -7.94 -0.93 -6.33
N LYS A 22 -7.10 -1.97 -6.33
CA LYS A 22 -6.99 -2.93 -7.44
C LYS A 22 -8.04 -4.02 -7.39
N ALA A 23 -8.58 -4.28 -6.22
CA ALA A 23 -9.66 -5.21 -6.02
C ALA A 23 -10.97 -4.55 -6.48
N LYS A 24 -11.51 -4.94 -7.65
CA LYS A 24 -12.86 -4.48 -8.04
C LYS A 24 -13.88 -5.11 -7.09
N PRO A 25 -14.72 -4.35 -6.36
CA PRO A 25 -15.80 -4.96 -5.58
C PRO A 25 -16.68 -5.82 -6.50
N PRO A 26 -17.09 -7.04 -6.10
CA PRO A 26 -16.99 -7.68 -4.78
C PRO A 26 -15.72 -8.55 -4.58
N PHE A 27 -14.74 -8.49 -5.47
CA PHE A 27 -13.56 -9.36 -5.43
C PHE A 27 -12.55 -8.87 -4.40
N VAL A 28 -12.21 -9.73 -3.44
CA VAL A 28 -11.09 -9.53 -2.51
C VAL A 28 -9.80 -9.85 -3.26
N TYR A 29 -8.87 -8.90 -3.36
CA TYR A 29 -7.55 -9.17 -3.93
C TYR A 29 -6.82 -10.17 -3.03
N ARG A 30 -6.58 -11.37 -3.56
CA ARG A 30 -5.85 -12.43 -2.88
C ARG A 30 -4.48 -12.56 -3.52
N PRO A 31 -3.41 -12.16 -2.82
CA PRO A 31 -2.06 -12.43 -3.29
C PRO A 31 -1.87 -13.93 -3.52
N THR A 32 -1.44 -14.30 -4.74
CA THR A 32 -1.20 -15.70 -5.11
C THR A 32 0.19 -16.13 -4.63
N HIS A 33 0.46 -17.45 -4.68
CA HIS A 33 1.80 -17.95 -4.37
C HIS A 33 2.88 -17.30 -5.26
N ALA A 34 2.62 -17.22 -6.57
CA ALA A 34 3.51 -16.56 -7.53
C ALA A 34 3.75 -15.08 -7.21
N TRP A 35 2.76 -14.37 -6.65
CA TRP A 35 2.95 -12.98 -6.22
C TRP A 35 3.98 -12.89 -5.08
N PHE A 36 3.88 -13.79 -4.09
CA PHE A 36 4.85 -13.85 -2.99
C PHE A 36 6.27 -14.19 -3.45
N GLU A 37 6.41 -15.07 -4.44
CA GLU A 37 7.71 -15.37 -5.04
C GLU A 37 8.32 -14.13 -5.73
N LYS A 38 7.51 -13.39 -6.49
CA LYS A 38 7.97 -12.18 -7.20
C LYS A 38 8.41 -11.06 -6.26
N ILE A 39 7.74 -10.89 -5.13
CA ILE A 39 8.14 -9.88 -4.14
C ILE A 39 9.25 -10.36 -3.20
N GLY A 40 9.67 -11.63 -3.29
CA GLY A 40 10.70 -12.21 -2.40
C GLY A 40 10.28 -12.26 -0.92
N VAL A 41 8.98 -12.19 -0.63
CA VAL A 41 8.44 -12.19 0.73
C VAL A 41 7.44 -13.33 0.86
N GLY A 42 7.76 -14.31 1.71
CA GLY A 42 6.84 -15.40 2.00
C GLY A 42 5.53 -14.91 2.62
N LYS A 43 4.43 -15.65 2.37
CA LYS A 43 3.08 -15.34 2.87
C LYS A 43 3.03 -14.99 4.36
N GLN A 44 3.77 -15.74 5.20
CA GLN A 44 3.80 -15.49 6.64
C GLN A 44 4.45 -14.13 6.96
N LYS A 45 5.59 -13.82 6.34
CA LYS A 45 6.31 -12.57 6.51
C LYS A 45 5.47 -11.38 6.05
N PHE A 46 4.83 -11.49 4.89
CA PHE A 46 3.90 -10.47 4.41
C PHE A 46 2.72 -10.26 5.37
N GLY A 47 2.17 -11.34 5.94
CA GLY A 47 1.14 -11.24 6.97
C GLY A 47 1.60 -10.49 8.23
N ARG A 48 2.85 -10.68 8.66
CA ARG A 48 3.44 -9.92 9.79
C ARG A 48 3.62 -8.45 9.45
N MET A 49 4.00 -8.13 8.22
CA MET A 49 4.03 -6.73 7.73
C MET A 49 2.64 -6.09 7.79
N LEU A 50 1.61 -6.81 7.34
CA LEU A 50 0.23 -6.33 7.42
C LEU A 50 -0.30 -6.19 8.86
N ARG A 51 0.32 -6.83 9.85
CA ARG A 51 -0.03 -6.67 11.27
C ARG A 51 0.86 -5.70 12.03
N ASN A 52 1.80 -5.01 11.35
CA ASN A 52 2.86 -4.20 11.97
C ASN A 52 3.77 -4.97 12.95
N GLU A 53 3.85 -6.29 12.83
CA GLU A 53 4.75 -7.13 13.63
C GLU A 53 6.18 -7.11 13.06
N GLU A 54 6.32 -6.82 11.76
CA GLU A 54 7.60 -6.79 11.05
C GLU A 54 7.61 -5.59 10.08
N GLN A 55 8.67 -4.78 10.10
CA GLN A 55 8.80 -3.67 9.16
C GLN A 55 9.43 -4.17 7.85
N PRO A 56 8.82 -3.87 6.68
CA PRO A 56 9.46 -4.16 5.41
C PRO A 56 10.70 -3.28 5.21
N ASP A 57 11.75 -3.87 4.64
CA ASP A 57 12.91 -3.10 4.17
C ASP A 57 12.60 -2.37 2.85
N LEU A 58 13.51 -1.49 2.43
CA LEU A 58 13.33 -0.68 1.22
C LEU A 58 13.15 -1.54 -0.03
N VAL A 59 13.92 -2.63 -0.16
CA VAL A 59 13.88 -3.54 -1.30
C VAL A 59 12.53 -4.24 -1.38
N GLN A 60 12.00 -4.70 -0.26
CA GLN A 60 10.67 -5.31 -0.17
C GLN A 60 9.57 -4.32 -0.55
N LEU A 61 9.66 -3.07 -0.08
CA LEU A 61 8.71 -2.03 -0.46
C LEU A 61 8.75 -1.74 -1.96
N GLU A 62 9.93 -1.69 -2.56
CA GLU A 62 10.09 -1.48 -3.99
C GLU A 62 9.49 -2.62 -4.82
N LEU A 63 9.73 -3.87 -4.42
CA LEU A 63 9.16 -5.05 -5.07
C LEU A 63 7.64 -5.13 -4.92
N ILE A 64 7.12 -4.82 -3.72
CA ILE A 64 5.68 -4.74 -3.48
C ILE A 64 5.07 -3.65 -4.37
N ALA A 65 5.65 -2.46 -4.42
CA ALA A 65 5.17 -1.36 -5.25
C ALA A 65 5.14 -1.77 -6.74
N ARG A 66 6.21 -2.39 -7.23
CA ARG A 66 6.31 -2.89 -8.61
C ARG A 66 5.21 -3.88 -8.97
N GLU A 67 4.98 -4.90 -8.13
CA GLU A 67 3.91 -5.88 -8.39
C GLU A 67 2.52 -5.29 -8.19
N LEU A 68 2.38 -4.30 -7.30
CA LEU A 68 1.20 -3.48 -7.17
C LEU A 68 1.12 -2.37 -8.22
N GLY A 69 2.03 -2.30 -9.20
CA GLY A 69 2.04 -1.30 -10.28
C GLY A 69 1.93 0.15 -9.79
N CYS A 70 2.55 0.47 -8.65
CA CYS A 70 2.67 1.82 -8.11
C CYS A 70 4.15 2.15 -7.81
N SER A 71 4.43 3.40 -7.43
CA SER A 71 5.77 3.79 -6.99
C SER A 71 5.99 3.48 -5.51
N ILE A 72 7.26 3.32 -5.11
CA ILE A 72 7.60 3.18 -3.69
C ILE A 72 7.17 4.43 -2.88
N ASP A 73 7.20 5.60 -3.50
CA ASP A 73 6.70 6.85 -2.92
C ASP A 73 5.20 6.78 -2.65
N ASP A 74 4.41 6.09 -3.48
CA ASP A 74 2.99 5.87 -3.20
C ASP A 74 2.74 5.03 -1.95
N LEU A 75 3.73 4.25 -1.49
CA LEU A 75 3.65 3.42 -0.28
C LEU A 75 4.21 4.14 0.96
N ILE A 76 5.26 4.95 0.80
CA ILE A 76 6.00 5.61 1.90
C ILE A 76 5.48 7.02 2.15
N VAL A 77 5.20 7.75 1.08
CA VAL A 77 4.73 9.14 1.08
C VAL A 77 3.24 9.10 0.75
N LYS A 78 2.46 10.08 1.22
CA LYS A 78 1.13 10.26 0.64
C LYS A 78 1.33 10.46 -0.86
N PRO A 79 0.55 9.81 -1.75
CA PRO A 79 0.51 10.28 -3.12
C PRO A 79 0.24 11.79 -3.02
N LYS A 80 1.11 12.61 -3.62
CA LYS A 80 0.67 13.95 -3.98
C LYS A 80 -0.58 13.69 -4.82
N ARG A 81 -1.75 14.12 -4.34
CA ARG A 81 -2.92 14.22 -5.19
C ARG A 81 -2.47 15.10 -6.37
N SER A 82 -2.04 14.49 -7.45
CA SER A 82 -1.78 15.20 -8.69
C SER A 82 -3.14 15.55 -9.26
N SER A 83 -3.44 16.83 -9.08
CA SER A 83 -4.28 17.66 -9.94
C SER A 83 -5.80 17.59 -9.80
N ASP A 84 -6.31 18.80 -9.55
CA ASP A 84 -7.38 19.44 -10.28
C ASP A 84 -8.86 19.18 -9.94
N SER A 85 -9.52 20.32 -9.65
CA SER A 85 -10.92 20.62 -9.92
C SER A 85 -11.98 20.02 -8.99
N GLN A 86 -12.26 20.72 -7.88
CA GLN A 86 -13.59 20.82 -7.27
C GLN A 86 -13.78 22.22 -6.63
N PRO A 87 -14.98 22.81 -6.69
CA PRO A 87 -15.59 23.52 -7.82
C PRO A 87 -15.64 25.03 -7.54
N GLU A 88 -15.30 25.90 -8.50
CA GLU A 88 -15.70 27.32 -8.40
C GLU A 88 -17.17 27.43 -8.81
N LEU A 89 -18.06 27.00 -7.92
CA LEU A 89 -19.50 27.27 -7.98
C LEU A 89 -19.75 28.57 -7.22
N PHE A 90 -19.31 29.68 -7.79
CA PHE A 90 -19.66 31.03 -7.35
C PHE A 90 -19.95 31.91 -8.58
N GLN A 91 -21.20 31.88 -9.04
CA GLN A 91 -22.12 33.01 -9.21
C GLN A 91 -23.28 32.63 -10.14
#